data_AF-A0AAU1A073-F1
#
_entry.id   AF-A0AAU1A073-F1
#
_cell.length_a   1.000
_cell.length_b   1.000
_cell.length_c   1.000
_cell.angle_alpha   90.00
_cell.angle_beta   90.00
_cell.angle_gamma   90.00
#
_symmetry.space_group_name_H-M   'P 1'
#
loop_
_entity.id
_entity.type
_entity.pdbx_description
1 polymer ?
#
loop_
_entity_poly.entity_id
_entity_poly.type
_entity_poly.pdbx_seq_one_letter_code
_entity_poly.pdbx_strand_id
1 'polypeptide(L)'
;MPKTKKAKADKSDKKTKSAKQELKKQKDQPKDLQKQPKQRAKADEKPIDFPRAWVEFPDPADDEQIFRCDLTWLTSRWSCIFGSGCQGIQAGRADDGCCTLGAHFSDEDDEKRVAENVARLTPDIWQHHDIGTETGWVSTDEDGERQTRPYEGSCIFQNRPGFKGGAGCSLHILALKEGREPLETKPDVCWQLPVRRTYEWIERPDDTKVLQVSIGEYDRRGWGPGGHDLHWWCTSATSAHGAGDPVYVSYGPELTELMGKDGYDKLVELCEERLAAAPKGLPLIAPHPADPA
;
A
#
# COMPACT_ATOMS: atom_id res chain seq x y z
N MET A 1 6.84 -5.32 23.86
CA MET A 1 5.37 -5.36 23.99
C MET A 1 4.80 -4.14 23.29
N PRO A 2 4.44 -4.25 22.00
CA PRO A 2 3.79 -3.16 21.29
C PRO A 2 2.34 -3.05 21.77
N LYS A 3 1.92 -1.84 22.13
CA LYS A 3 0.56 -1.55 22.63
C LYS A 3 -0.36 -1.29 21.45
N THR A 4 -1.28 -2.21 21.16
CA THR A 4 -2.38 -2.01 20.20
C THR A 4 -3.33 -0.92 20.71
N LYS A 5 -3.37 0.23 20.04
CA LYS A 5 -4.27 1.37 20.36
C LYS A 5 -5.68 1.10 19.79
N LYS A 6 -6.72 1.37 20.60
CA LYS A 6 -8.15 1.22 20.28
C LYS A 6 -8.56 2.03 19.03
N ALA A 7 -9.18 1.36 18.07
CA ALA A 7 -9.76 1.98 16.87
C ALA A 7 -11.04 2.78 17.19
N LYS A 8 -11.16 4.00 16.65
CA LYS A 8 -12.39 4.82 16.68
C LYS A 8 -13.16 4.65 15.37
N ALA A 9 -14.40 4.17 15.46
CA ALA A 9 -15.35 4.06 14.36
C ALA A 9 -16.18 5.35 14.26
N ASP A 10 -15.88 6.23 13.27
CA ASP A 10 -16.87 7.25 12.80
C ASP A 10 -16.47 8.08 11.54
N LYS A 11 -15.39 7.75 10.80
CA LYS A 11 -14.85 8.63 9.72
C LYS A 11 -15.35 8.34 8.28
N SER A 12 -16.34 7.46 8.08
CA SER A 12 -16.69 6.94 6.74
C SER A 12 -17.34 7.97 5.80
N ASP A 13 -18.22 8.85 6.28
CA ASP A 13 -19.08 9.65 5.38
C ASP A 13 -18.45 10.94 4.83
N LYS A 14 -17.42 11.50 5.49
CA LYS A 14 -16.77 12.74 5.04
C LYS A 14 -15.75 12.53 3.92
N LYS A 15 -15.01 11.41 3.92
CA LYS A 15 -14.00 11.05 2.90
C LYS A 15 -14.54 11.06 1.47
N THR A 16 -15.85 10.81 1.30
CA THR A 16 -16.52 10.71 -0.01
C THR A 16 -16.59 12.03 -0.80
N LYS A 17 -16.58 13.19 -0.12
CA LYS A 17 -16.71 14.49 -0.78
C LYS A 17 -15.36 15.07 -1.24
N SER A 18 -14.31 14.86 -0.43
CA SER A 18 -12.94 15.36 -0.63
C SER A 18 -12.29 14.78 -1.89
N ALA A 19 -12.30 13.45 -2.04
CA ALA A 19 -11.74 12.78 -3.22
C ALA A 19 -12.35 13.26 -4.56
N LYS A 20 -13.67 13.50 -4.60
CA LYS A 20 -14.37 13.95 -5.81
C LYS A 20 -14.02 15.39 -6.24
N GLN A 21 -13.48 16.21 -5.34
CA GLN A 21 -13.22 17.63 -5.60
C GLN A 21 -11.76 17.88 -6.01
N GLU A 22 -10.79 17.16 -5.45
CA GLU A 22 -9.39 17.26 -5.87
C GLU A 22 -9.17 16.76 -7.31
N LEU A 23 -9.85 15.67 -7.69
CA LEU A 23 -9.85 15.16 -9.07
C LEU A 23 -10.56 16.11 -10.06
N LYS A 24 -11.44 17.00 -9.57
CA LYS A 24 -12.20 17.94 -10.41
C LYS A 24 -11.39 19.16 -10.84
N LYS A 25 -10.39 19.59 -10.05
CA LYS A 25 -9.52 20.75 -10.38
C LYS A 25 -8.49 20.45 -11.50
N GLN A 26 -8.34 19.19 -11.93
CA GLN A 26 -7.26 18.77 -12.85
C GLN A 26 -7.73 18.45 -14.29
N LYS A 27 -8.95 18.84 -14.68
CA LYS A 27 -9.60 18.41 -15.94
C LYS A 27 -9.24 19.21 -17.20
N ASP A 28 -8.37 20.22 -17.11
CA ASP A 28 -8.06 21.12 -18.24
C ASP A 28 -6.89 20.65 -19.11
N GLN A 29 -7.01 19.46 -19.71
CA GLN A 29 -6.10 19.01 -20.79
C GLN A 29 -6.85 18.40 -21.99
N PRO A 30 -6.29 18.46 -23.22
CA PRO A 30 -6.99 18.08 -24.45
C PRO A 30 -7.44 16.60 -24.48
N LYS A 31 -8.68 16.38 -24.95
CA LYS A 31 -9.43 15.12 -24.78
C LYS A 31 -8.94 13.92 -25.60
N ASP A 32 -8.13 14.12 -26.64
CA ASP A 32 -7.79 13.02 -27.56
C ASP A 32 -6.48 12.28 -27.23
N LEU A 33 -5.54 12.89 -26.50
CA LEU A 33 -4.35 12.18 -25.96
C LEU A 33 -4.67 11.34 -24.71
N GLN A 34 -5.81 11.60 -24.05
CA GLN A 34 -6.20 10.91 -22.81
C GLN A 34 -6.93 9.57 -23.04
N LYS A 35 -7.48 9.31 -24.23
CA LYS A 35 -8.35 8.14 -24.47
C LYS A 35 -7.58 6.84 -24.61
N GLN A 36 -6.48 6.82 -25.37
CA GLN A 36 -5.70 5.60 -25.59
C GLN A 36 -4.98 5.09 -24.32
N PRO A 37 -4.30 5.94 -23.51
CA PRO A 37 -3.66 5.49 -22.28
C PRO A 37 -4.68 4.94 -21.26
N LYS A 38 -5.84 5.59 -21.13
CA LYS A 38 -6.91 5.12 -20.23
C LYS A 38 -7.52 3.79 -20.65
N GLN A 39 -7.61 3.51 -21.96
CA GLN A 39 -8.12 2.21 -22.44
C GLN A 39 -7.10 1.08 -22.20
N ARG A 40 -5.81 1.34 -22.37
CA ARG A 40 -4.75 0.35 -22.11
C ARG A 40 -4.60 0.04 -20.61
N ALA A 41 -4.64 1.05 -19.75
CA ALA A 41 -4.64 0.86 -18.29
C ALA A 41 -5.83 -0.01 -17.84
N LYS A 42 -7.03 0.26 -18.36
CA LYS A 42 -8.23 -0.54 -18.07
C LYS A 42 -8.17 -1.97 -18.58
N ALA A 43 -7.41 -2.25 -19.64
CA ALA A 43 -7.27 -3.60 -20.18
C ALA A 43 -6.29 -4.46 -19.39
N ASP A 44 -5.35 -3.83 -18.67
CA ASP A 44 -4.36 -4.48 -17.83
C ASP A 44 -4.93 -4.87 -16.45
N GLU A 45 -5.88 -4.09 -15.93
CA GLU A 45 -6.56 -4.37 -14.66
C GLU A 45 -7.66 -5.43 -14.80
N LYS A 46 -7.74 -6.30 -13.79
CA LYS A 46 -8.80 -7.30 -13.63
C LYS A 46 -9.92 -6.78 -12.73
N PRO A 47 -11.15 -7.32 -12.86
CA PRO A 47 -12.21 -7.03 -11.92
C PRO A 47 -11.81 -7.39 -10.48
N ILE A 48 -12.25 -6.59 -9.51
CA ILE A 48 -11.96 -6.78 -8.07
C ILE A 48 -12.99 -7.65 -7.34
N ASP A 49 -14.08 -8.01 -8.03
CA ASP A 49 -15.12 -8.92 -7.54
C ASP A 49 -14.88 -10.32 -8.10
N PHE A 50 -14.15 -11.12 -7.33
CA PHE A 50 -13.83 -12.52 -7.63
C PHE A 50 -13.83 -13.34 -6.33
N PRO A 51 -13.98 -14.67 -6.42
CA PRO A 51 -13.88 -15.53 -5.25
C PRO A 51 -12.53 -15.37 -4.55
N ARG A 52 -12.53 -15.26 -3.22
CA ARG A 52 -11.31 -15.18 -2.40
C ARG A 52 -11.24 -16.37 -1.44
N ALA A 53 -10.04 -16.89 -1.24
CA ALA A 53 -9.73 -17.84 -0.19
C ALA A 53 -9.22 -17.08 1.03
N TRP A 54 -9.95 -17.15 2.14
CA TRP A 54 -9.55 -16.58 3.42
C TRP A 54 -9.20 -17.70 4.40
N VAL A 55 -8.21 -17.45 5.24
CA VAL A 55 -7.92 -18.29 6.42
C VAL A 55 -8.07 -17.47 7.68
N GLU A 56 -8.59 -18.10 8.73
CA GLU A 56 -8.72 -17.52 10.05
C GLU A 56 -7.97 -18.39 11.06
N PHE A 57 -7.18 -17.78 11.93
CA PHE A 57 -6.44 -18.48 12.98
C PHE A 57 -6.20 -17.56 14.20
N PRO A 58 -6.09 -18.13 15.42
CA PRO A 58 -5.72 -17.36 16.62
C PRO A 58 -4.35 -16.72 16.47
N ASP A 59 -4.18 -15.50 16.99
CA ASP A 59 -2.84 -14.92 17.13
C ASP A 59 -2.06 -15.73 18.18
N PRO A 60 -0.90 -16.33 17.83
CA PRO A 60 -0.10 -17.09 18.80
C PRO A 60 0.41 -16.24 19.99
N ALA A 61 0.45 -14.91 19.84
CA ALA A 61 0.97 -13.98 20.85
C ALA A 61 -0.12 -13.25 21.65
N ASP A 62 -1.39 -13.35 21.27
CA ASP A 62 -2.51 -12.62 21.88
C ASP A 62 -3.84 -13.42 21.76
N ASP A 63 -4.34 -13.94 22.89
CA ASP A 63 -5.55 -14.77 22.92
C ASP A 63 -6.86 -13.98 22.76
N GLU A 64 -6.81 -12.65 22.82
CA GLU A 64 -7.93 -11.75 22.52
C GLU A 64 -7.99 -11.37 21.02
N GLN A 65 -7.07 -11.91 20.20
CA GLN A 65 -6.92 -11.58 18.78
C GLN A 65 -7.02 -12.81 17.87
N ILE A 66 -7.62 -12.62 16.69
CA ILE A 66 -7.53 -13.56 15.57
C ILE A 66 -7.03 -12.83 14.32
N PHE A 67 -6.29 -13.55 13.48
CA PHE A 67 -5.97 -13.11 12.14
C PHE A 67 -6.96 -13.65 11.13
N ARG A 68 -7.32 -12.83 10.15
CA ARG A 68 -8.09 -13.19 8.96
C ARG A 68 -7.30 -12.80 7.71
N CYS A 69 -6.67 -13.75 7.04
CA CYS A 69 -5.69 -13.49 5.98
C CYS A 69 -6.20 -13.90 4.60
N ASP A 70 -6.06 -13.00 3.62
CA ASP A 70 -6.45 -13.22 2.22
C ASP A 70 -5.39 -14.08 1.52
N LEU A 71 -5.60 -15.39 1.49
CA LEU A 71 -4.67 -16.30 0.84
C LEU A 71 -4.68 -16.14 -0.69
N THR A 72 -5.76 -15.64 -1.30
CA THR A 72 -5.76 -15.33 -2.74
C THR A 72 -4.75 -14.23 -3.06
N TRP A 73 -4.68 -13.19 -2.23
CA TRP A 73 -3.70 -12.12 -2.35
C TRP A 73 -2.28 -12.54 -1.93
N LEU A 74 -2.14 -13.13 -0.74
CA LEU A 74 -0.84 -13.41 -0.12
C LEU A 74 -0.05 -14.49 -0.86
N THR A 75 -0.74 -15.38 -1.57
CA THR A 75 -0.09 -16.37 -2.45
C THR A 75 0.01 -15.92 -3.91
N SER A 76 -0.42 -14.70 -4.23
CA SER A 76 -0.30 -14.15 -5.57
C SER A 76 1.15 -13.83 -5.94
N ARG A 77 1.42 -13.71 -7.24
CA ARG A 77 2.72 -13.35 -7.81
C ARG A 77 2.88 -11.86 -8.06
N TRP A 78 2.18 -11.02 -7.28
CA TRP A 78 2.31 -9.59 -7.36
C TRP A 78 3.71 -9.13 -6.90
N SER A 79 4.25 -8.10 -7.55
CA SER A 79 5.40 -7.33 -7.06
C SER A 79 5.26 -5.85 -7.43
N CYS A 80 5.89 -4.97 -6.64
CA CYS A 80 5.96 -3.56 -6.99
C CYS A 80 6.83 -3.36 -8.23
N ILE A 81 6.24 -2.84 -9.31
CA ILE A 81 6.93 -2.55 -10.58
C ILE A 81 7.27 -1.06 -10.75
N PHE A 82 7.40 -0.30 -9.67
CA PHE A 82 7.84 1.10 -9.73
C PHE A 82 9.20 1.21 -10.46
N GLY A 83 9.31 2.15 -11.39
CA GLY A 83 10.48 2.28 -12.27
C GLY A 83 10.64 1.18 -13.32
N SER A 84 9.78 0.16 -13.33
CA SER A 84 9.84 -1.03 -14.20
C SER A 84 8.50 -1.33 -14.88
N GLY A 85 7.78 -0.29 -15.30
CA GLY A 85 6.50 -0.42 -16.02
C GLY A 85 5.25 0.03 -15.24
N CYS A 86 5.40 0.52 -14.02
CA CYS A 86 4.32 1.18 -13.28
C CYS A 86 3.69 2.30 -14.11
N GLN A 87 2.36 2.33 -14.18
CA GLN A 87 1.61 3.33 -14.98
C GLN A 87 1.19 4.56 -14.16
N GLY A 88 1.39 4.52 -12.84
CA GLY A 88 1.04 5.58 -11.91
C GLY A 88 -0.47 5.74 -11.69
N ILE A 89 -0.84 6.36 -10.56
CA ILE A 89 -2.26 6.59 -10.25
C ILE A 89 -2.84 7.80 -10.98
N GLN A 90 -2.00 8.63 -11.60
CA GLN A 90 -2.40 9.79 -12.39
C GLN A 90 -1.95 9.63 -13.85
N ALA A 91 -2.89 9.87 -14.77
CA ALA A 91 -2.64 9.76 -16.20
C ALA A 91 -1.52 10.71 -16.65
N GLY A 92 -0.52 10.17 -17.37
CA GLY A 92 0.64 10.93 -17.83
C GLY A 92 1.71 11.18 -16.77
N ARG A 93 1.57 10.64 -15.55
CA ARG A 93 2.52 10.78 -14.45
C ARG A 93 2.98 9.41 -13.91
N ALA A 94 3.33 8.52 -14.83
CA ALA A 94 3.74 7.14 -14.51
C ALA A 94 4.94 7.09 -13.54
N ASP A 95 5.88 8.02 -13.70
CA ASP A 95 7.08 8.12 -12.86
C ASP A 95 6.79 8.44 -11.39
N ASP A 96 5.59 8.95 -11.07
CA ASP A 96 5.18 9.26 -9.70
C ASP A 96 4.60 8.05 -8.96
N GLY A 97 4.20 6.99 -9.69
CA GLY A 97 3.64 5.78 -9.07
C GLY A 97 2.43 6.08 -8.19
N CYS A 98 2.45 5.57 -6.95
CA CYS A 98 1.45 5.86 -5.91
C CYS A 98 1.78 7.11 -5.07
N CYS A 99 2.92 7.77 -5.29
CA CYS A 99 3.37 8.92 -4.48
C CYS A 99 2.66 10.24 -4.82
N THR A 100 1.86 10.28 -5.89
CA THR A 100 1.22 11.49 -6.42
C THR A 100 0.51 12.33 -5.36
N LEU A 101 -0.19 11.68 -4.44
CA LEU A 101 -1.05 12.37 -3.46
C LEU A 101 -0.31 12.80 -2.18
N GLY A 102 0.94 12.41 -1.99
CA GLY A 102 1.55 12.41 -0.66
C GLY A 102 1.08 11.19 0.16
N ALA A 103 1.39 11.20 1.45
CA ALA A 103 1.09 10.13 2.38
C ALA A 103 0.60 10.69 3.70
N HIS A 104 -0.65 10.37 4.05
CA HIS A 104 -1.21 10.68 5.36
C HIS A 104 -0.46 9.92 6.45
N PHE A 105 -0.19 10.62 7.55
CA PHE A 105 0.35 9.97 8.75
C PHE A 105 -0.77 9.21 9.47
N SER A 106 -0.45 8.03 9.99
CA SER A 106 -1.43 7.23 10.74
C SER A 106 -1.78 7.88 12.09
N ASP A 107 -0.79 8.46 12.76
CA ASP A 107 -0.89 9.29 13.94
C ASP A 107 0.34 10.22 14.10
N GLU A 108 0.42 10.94 15.24
CA GLU A 108 1.54 11.83 15.57
C GLU A 108 2.87 11.06 15.77
N ASP A 109 2.81 9.77 16.15
CA ASP A 109 4.00 8.95 16.36
C ASP A 109 4.61 8.56 15.00
N ASP A 110 3.78 8.24 13.99
CA ASP A 110 4.23 7.99 12.61
C ASP A 110 4.93 9.21 12.01
N GLU A 111 4.34 10.40 12.15
CA GLU A 111 4.98 11.64 11.72
C GLU A 111 6.34 11.85 12.40
N LYS A 112 6.39 11.69 13.73
CA LYS A 112 7.62 11.90 14.49
C LYS A 112 8.72 10.94 14.03
N ARG A 113 8.38 9.66 13.85
CA ARG A 113 9.32 8.64 13.32
C ARG A 113 9.81 9.04 11.92
N VAL A 114 8.92 9.49 11.04
CA VAL A 114 9.31 10.00 9.71
C VAL A 114 10.22 11.21 9.82
N ALA A 115 9.95 12.15 10.73
CA ALA A 115 10.78 13.34 10.93
C ALA A 115 12.23 12.99 11.33
N GLU A 116 12.42 11.98 12.17
CA GLU A 116 13.75 11.47 12.55
C GLU A 116 14.50 10.90 11.34
N ASN A 117 13.79 10.28 10.39
CA ASN A 117 14.37 9.82 9.13
C ASN A 117 14.68 10.97 8.17
N VAL A 118 13.78 11.95 8.06
CA VAL A 118 13.94 13.14 7.21
C VAL A 118 15.16 13.97 7.62
N ALA A 119 15.42 14.09 8.93
CA ALA A 119 16.60 14.79 9.45
C ALA A 119 17.94 14.21 8.97
N ARG A 120 17.94 12.98 8.45
CA ARG A 120 19.12 12.28 7.93
C ARG A 120 19.21 12.32 6.40
N LEU A 121 18.20 12.88 5.73
CA LEU A 121 18.24 13.09 4.29
C LEU A 121 19.24 14.19 3.95
N THR A 122 19.96 14.02 2.85
CA THR A 122 20.95 14.96 2.32
C THR A 122 20.59 15.36 0.89
N PRO A 123 21.12 16.49 0.36
CA PRO A 123 20.95 16.87 -1.05
C PRO A 123 21.38 15.80 -2.05
N ASP A 124 22.28 14.88 -1.68
CA ASP A 124 22.72 13.77 -2.54
C ASP A 124 21.67 12.66 -2.72
N ILE A 125 20.65 12.58 -1.85
CA ILE A 125 19.62 11.54 -1.89
C ILE A 125 18.19 12.08 -1.92
N TRP A 126 18.00 13.37 -1.67
CA TRP A 126 16.70 14.03 -1.71
C TRP A 126 16.78 15.24 -2.64
N GLN A 127 16.19 15.11 -3.83
CA GLN A 127 16.21 16.14 -4.88
C GLN A 127 15.66 17.49 -4.39
N HIS A 128 14.63 17.45 -3.56
CA HIS A 128 13.95 18.63 -3.05
C HIS A 128 14.37 18.97 -1.61
N HIS A 129 15.59 18.58 -1.21
CA HIS A 129 16.10 18.77 0.14
C HIS A 129 15.95 20.21 0.61
N ASP A 130 16.53 21.17 -0.10
CA ASP A 130 16.53 22.59 0.31
C ASP A 130 15.11 23.11 0.50
N ILE A 131 14.23 22.83 -0.47
CA ILE A 131 12.83 23.21 -0.41
C ILE A 131 12.11 22.58 0.78
N GLY A 132 12.32 21.29 1.05
CA GLY A 132 11.69 20.59 2.16
C GLY A 132 12.22 21.00 3.53
N THR A 133 13.48 21.40 3.62
CA THR A 133 14.09 21.90 4.87
C THR A 133 13.74 23.37 5.15
N GLU A 134 13.66 24.22 4.12
CA GLU A 134 13.40 25.64 4.28
C GLU A 134 11.91 25.95 4.47
N THR A 135 11.05 25.25 3.73
CA THR A 135 9.61 25.56 3.67
C THR A 135 8.72 24.46 4.26
N GLY A 136 9.34 23.42 4.81
CA GLY A 136 8.69 22.26 5.42
C GLY A 136 8.37 21.15 4.42
N TRP A 137 8.27 19.92 4.91
CA TRP A 137 7.96 18.71 4.11
C TRP A 137 6.59 18.11 4.44
N VAL A 138 5.82 18.78 5.30
CA VAL A 138 4.48 18.41 5.74
C VAL A 138 3.47 19.42 5.18
N SER A 139 2.27 18.94 4.86
CA SER A 139 1.10 19.79 4.66
C SER A 139 -0.12 19.24 5.39
N THR A 140 -1.11 20.10 5.61
CA THR A 140 -2.46 19.73 6.04
C THR A 140 -3.37 19.73 4.82
N ASP A 141 -4.16 18.68 4.64
CA ASP A 141 -5.13 18.60 3.55
C ASP A 141 -6.42 19.41 3.83
N GLU A 142 -7.36 19.39 2.88
CA GLU A 142 -8.64 20.11 3.00
C GLU A 142 -9.52 19.60 4.16
N ASP A 143 -9.28 18.38 4.65
CA ASP A 143 -9.99 17.74 5.77
C ASP A 143 -9.31 18.00 7.14
N GLY A 144 -8.18 18.70 7.15
CA GLY A 144 -7.42 19.00 8.38
C GLY A 144 -6.45 17.88 8.78
N GLU A 145 -6.30 16.85 7.96
CA GLU A 145 -5.41 15.72 8.23
C GLU A 145 -3.99 16.04 7.74
N ARG A 146 -2.98 15.56 8.47
CA ARG A 146 -1.58 15.82 8.12
C ARG A 146 -1.00 14.76 7.20
N GLN A 147 -0.18 15.18 6.26
CA GLN A 147 0.47 14.32 5.29
C GLN A 147 1.84 14.85 4.86
N THR A 148 2.65 14.00 4.24
CA THR A 148 3.83 14.46 3.49
C THR A 148 3.38 15.41 2.39
N ARG A 149 4.08 16.54 2.22
CA ARG A 149 3.67 17.62 1.31
C ARG A 149 3.70 17.19 -0.16
N PRO A 150 2.59 17.31 -0.91
CA PRO A 150 2.64 17.30 -2.37
C PRO A 150 3.39 18.53 -2.89
N TYR A 151 4.36 18.31 -3.77
CA TYR A 151 5.21 19.33 -4.37
C TYR A 151 5.40 19.01 -5.85
N GLU A 152 5.07 19.96 -6.73
CA GLU A 152 5.15 19.82 -8.19
C GLU A 152 4.46 18.55 -8.74
N GLY A 153 3.32 18.21 -8.14
CA GLY A 153 2.44 17.12 -8.57
C GLY A 153 2.76 15.73 -8.02
N SER A 154 3.70 15.59 -7.07
CA SER A 154 3.96 14.34 -6.36
C SER A 154 4.47 14.61 -4.94
N CYS A 155 4.57 13.59 -4.08
CA CYS A 155 5.20 13.74 -2.76
C CYS A 155 6.57 14.41 -2.86
N ILE A 156 6.88 15.33 -1.93
CA ILE A 156 8.16 16.05 -1.86
C ILE A 156 9.38 15.11 -1.71
N PHE A 157 9.17 13.89 -1.21
CA PHE A 157 10.22 12.88 -1.09
C PHE A 157 10.41 12.06 -2.36
N GLN A 158 9.59 12.21 -3.40
CA GLN A 158 9.80 11.53 -4.67
C GLN A 158 10.87 12.30 -5.47
N ASN A 159 12.00 11.65 -5.71
CA ASN A 159 13.01 12.07 -6.65
C ASN A 159 12.55 11.70 -8.07
N ARG A 160 12.59 12.68 -8.96
CA ARG A 160 12.19 12.56 -10.37
C ARG A 160 13.23 11.75 -11.17
N PRO A 161 12.84 11.17 -12.32
CA PRO A 161 13.78 10.55 -13.23
C PRO A 161 14.95 11.47 -13.59
N GLY A 162 16.17 10.92 -13.63
CA GLY A 162 17.39 11.66 -13.95
C GLY A 162 18.10 12.31 -12.75
N PHE A 163 17.52 12.28 -11.54
CA PHE A 163 18.23 12.72 -10.35
C PHE A 163 19.41 11.79 -10.01
N LYS A 164 20.60 12.38 -9.77
CA LYS A 164 21.85 11.64 -9.54
C LYS A 164 21.77 10.70 -8.33
N GLY A 165 20.99 11.06 -7.30
CA GLY A 165 20.76 10.25 -6.11
C GLY A 165 19.83 9.04 -6.31
N GLY A 166 19.25 8.88 -7.51
CA GLY A 166 18.29 7.84 -7.84
C GLY A 166 16.84 8.35 -7.84
N ALA A 167 16.04 7.85 -8.79
CA ALA A 167 14.61 8.13 -8.87
C ALA A 167 13.82 7.31 -7.82
N GLY A 168 12.67 7.82 -7.38
CA GLY A 168 11.83 7.19 -6.36
C GLY A 168 11.91 7.87 -5.00
N CYS A 169 11.42 7.20 -3.96
CA CYS A 169 11.30 7.80 -2.63
C CYS A 169 12.67 7.96 -1.94
N SER A 170 13.02 9.18 -1.54
CA SER A 170 14.27 9.47 -0.83
C SER A 170 14.38 8.75 0.52
N LEU A 171 13.26 8.50 1.22
CA LEU A 171 13.24 7.70 2.45
C LEU A 171 13.53 6.21 2.18
N HIS A 172 13.06 5.69 1.04
CA HIS A 172 13.41 4.34 0.61
C HIS A 172 14.91 4.23 0.27
N ILE A 173 15.44 5.21 -0.47
CA ILE A 173 16.88 5.29 -0.79
C ILE A 173 17.72 5.39 0.49
N LEU A 174 17.27 6.16 1.48
CA LEU A 174 17.92 6.26 2.79
C LEU A 174 18.00 4.88 3.46
N ALA A 175 16.89 4.14 3.55
CA ALA A 175 16.88 2.80 4.17
C ALA A 175 17.90 1.87 3.51
N LEU A 176 17.89 1.80 2.18
CA LEU A 176 18.82 0.94 1.44
C LEU A 176 20.29 1.33 1.66
N LYS A 177 20.59 2.64 1.70
CA LYS A 177 21.95 3.11 2.00
C LYS A 177 22.41 2.77 3.41
N GLU A 178 21.49 2.63 4.35
CA GLU A 178 21.77 2.27 5.74
C GLU A 178 21.72 0.77 5.99
N GLY A 179 21.41 -0.05 4.98
CA GLY A 179 21.23 -1.49 5.14
C GLY A 179 20.01 -1.84 6.00
N ARG A 180 18.96 -1.01 5.94
CA ARG A 180 17.71 -1.13 6.69
C ARG A 180 16.54 -1.46 5.78
N GLU A 181 15.47 -1.98 6.37
CA GLU A 181 14.24 -2.22 5.62
C GLU A 181 13.54 -0.90 5.30
N PRO A 182 13.01 -0.72 4.08
CA PRO A 182 12.30 0.51 3.72
C PRO A 182 11.11 0.86 4.62
N LEU A 183 10.47 -0.14 5.24
CA LEU A 183 9.39 0.07 6.21
C LEU A 183 9.84 0.89 7.42
N GLU A 184 11.12 0.81 7.79
CA GLU A 184 11.64 1.48 8.97
C GLU A 184 11.77 3.00 8.78
N THR A 185 11.91 3.46 7.54
CA THR A 185 12.11 4.89 7.24
C THR A 185 10.89 5.59 6.65
N LYS A 186 9.96 4.83 6.07
CA LYS A 186 8.80 5.37 5.35
C LYS A 186 7.61 5.63 6.30
N PRO A 187 6.69 6.53 5.92
CA PRO A 187 5.40 6.67 6.60
C PRO A 187 4.59 5.38 6.53
N ASP A 188 3.72 5.17 7.51
CA ASP A 188 2.92 3.94 7.65
C ASP A 188 2.17 3.54 6.38
N VAL A 189 1.44 4.49 5.79
CA VAL A 189 0.67 4.23 4.58
C VAL A 189 1.57 3.79 3.41
N CYS A 190 2.79 4.34 3.31
CA CYS A 190 3.66 4.06 2.18
C CYS A 190 4.34 2.69 2.24
N TRP A 191 4.64 2.16 3.41
CA TRP A 191 5.25 0.84 3.53
C TRP A 191 4.21 -0.27 3.63
N GLN A 192 3.04 0.02 4.21
CA GLN A 192 1.95 -0.95 4.26
C GLN A 192 1.42 -1.27 2.87
N LEU A 193 1.37 -0.29 1.96
CA LEU A 193 0.90 -0.54 0.60
C LEU A 193 1.77 -1.61 -0.11
N PRO A 194 1.13 -2.57 -0.82
CA PRO A 194 -0.31 -2.67 -1.06
C PRO A 194 -1.01 -3.71 -0.17
N VAL A 195 -0.46 -4.01 1.01
CA VAL A 195 -1.15 -4.80 2.04
C VAL A 195 -2.12 -3.89 2.78
N ARG A 196 -3.36 -4.34 2.92
CA ARG A 196 -4.40 -3.68 3.70
C ARG A 196 -4.58 -4.41 5.01
N ARG A 197 -4.42 -3.67 6.12
CA ARG A 197 -4.76 -4.13 7.46
C ARG A 197 -6.03 -3.45 7.95
N THR A 198 -6.98 -4.23 8.46
CA THR A 198 -8.21 -3.69 9.09
C THR A 198 -8.50 -4.38 10.42
N TYR A 199 -9.26 -3.71 11.26
CA TYR A 199 -9.59 -4.16 12.61
C TYR A 199 -11.10 -4.18 12.80
N GLU A 200 -11.63 -5.28 13.31
CA GLU A 200 -13.04 -5.44 13.63
C GLU A 200 -13.18 -6.14 14.98
N TRP A 201 -14.03 -5.61 15.84
CA TRP A 201 -14.38 -6.30 17.08
C TRP A 201 -15.58 -7.20 16.82
N ILE A 202 -15.44 -8.51 17.06
CA ILE A 202 -16.49 -9.50 16.88
C ILE A 202 -17.00 -9.93 18.24
N GLU A 203 -18.30 -9.77 18.46
CA GLU A 203 -19.02 -10.36 19.60
C GLU A 203 -19.48 -11.76 19.21
N ARG A 204 -19.11 -12.77 19.99
CA ARG A 204 -19.41 -14.17 19.73
C ARG A 204 -20.64 -14.62 20.52
N PRO A 205 -21.33 -15.70 20.10
CA PRO A 205 -22.52 -16.20 20.81
C PRO A 205 -22.31 -16.70 22.24
N ASP A 206 -21.05 -16.88 22.65
CA ASP A 206 -20.64 -17.29 24.00
C ASP A 206 -20.28 -16.09 24.91
N ASP A 207 -20.74 -14.89 24.54
CA ASP A 207 -20.49 -13.60 25.21
C ASP A 207 -19.00 -13.18 25.24
N THR A 208 -18.12 -13.89 24.53
CA THR A 208 -16.73 -13.45 24.35
C THR A 208 -16.61 -12.42 23.23
N LYS A 209 -15.56 -11.61 23.33
CA LYS A 209 -15.24 -10.57 22.35
C LYS A 209 -13.82 -10.77 21.86
N VAL A 210 -13.62 -10.72 20.55
CA VAL A 210 -12.31 -10.91 19.91
C VAL A 210 -12.02 -9.79 18.93
N LEU A 211 -10.75 -9.38 18.85
CA LEU A 211 -10.28 -8.48 17.82
C LEU A 211 -9.89 -9.30 16.58
N GLN A 212 -10.62 -9.13 15.48
CA GLN A 212 -10.23 -9.65 14.19
C GLN A 212 -9.33 -8.64 13.47
N VAL A 213 -8.09 -9.04 13.21
CA VAL A 213 -7.16 -8.31 12.35
C VAL A 213 -7.18 -8.96 10.98
N SER A 214 -7.70 -8.25 9.98
CA SER A 214 -7.66 -8.75 8.60
C SER A 214 -6.44 -8.23 7.85
N ILE A 215 -5.77 -9.12 7.12
CA ILE A 215 -4.63 -8.82 6.24
C ILE A 215 -5.01 -9.23 4.83
N GLY A 216 -5.05 -8.30 3.89
CA GLY A 216 -5.42 -8.59 2.52
C GLY A 216 -4.94 -7.58 1.50
N GLU A 217 -5.50 -7.66 0.30
CA GLU A 217 -5.17 -6.77 -0.81
C GLU A 217 -5.69 -5.34 -0.55
N TYR A 218 -4.82 -4.34 -0.77
CA TYR A 218 -5.24 -2.94 -0.86
C TYR A 218 -5.75 -2.66 -2.27
N ASP A 219 -6.99 -3.06 -2.54
CA ASP A 219 -7.66 -2.79 -3.82
C ASP A 219 -8.09 -1.30 -3.95
N ARG A 220 -8.73 -0.97 -5.08
CA ARG A 220 -9.27 0.39 -5.31
C ARG A 220 -10.24 0.86 -4.23
N ARG A 221 -10.96 -0.02 -3.53
CA ARG A 221 -11.90 0.37 -2.46
C ARG A 221 -11.17 0.82 -1.21
N GLY A 222 -9.93 0.37 -1.00
CA GLY A 222 -9.06 0.85 0.07
C GLY A 222 -8.83 2.36 0.01
N TRP A 223 -8.87 2.96 -1.17
CA TRP A 223 -8.76 4.40 -1.40
C TRP A 223 -10.06 5.18 -1.16
N GLY A 224 -11.11 4.50 -0.69
CA GLY A 224 -12.46 5.07 -0.61
C GLY A 224 -13.01 5.41 -2.02
N PRO A 225 -13.98 6.33 -2.10
CA PRO A 225 -14.64 6.65 -3.37
C PRO A 225 -13.69 7.17 -4.47
N GLY A 226 -12.56 7.79 -4.09
CA GLY A 226 -11.55 8.27 -5.03
C GLY A 226 -10.77 7.17 -5.74
N GLY A 227 -10.75 5.96 -5.20
CA GLY A 227 -10.04 4.83 -5.79
C GLY A 227 -10.53 4.42 -7.18
N HIS A 228 -11.80 4.69 -7.49
CA HIS A 228 -12.38 4.43 -8.81
C HIS A 228 -11.89 5.38 -9.89
N ASP A 229 -11.32 6.52 -9.49
CA ASP A 229 -10.81 7.54 -10.39
C ASP A 229 -9.30 7.43 -10.65
N LEU A 230 -8.59 6.53 -9.93
CA LEU A 230 -7.17 6.28 -10.18
C LEU A 230 -6.98 5.80 -11.63
N HIS A 231 -5.96 6.32 -12.29
CA HIS A 231 -5.65 5.97 -13.67
C HIS A 231 -5.39 4.48 -13.87
N TRP A 232 -4.63 3.90 -12.94
CA TRP A 232 -4.20 2.51 -12.91
C TRP A 232 -3.89 2.12 -11.46
N TRP A 233 -4.12 0.86 -11.10
CA TRP A 233 -3.81 0.35 -9.77
C TRP A 233 -3.14 -1.03 -9.84
N CYS A 234 -1.98 -1.16 -9.19
CA CYS A 234 -1.06 -2.27 -9.43
C CYS A 234 -1.56 -3.62 -8.90
N THR A 235 -2.34 -3.66 -7.82
CA THR A 235 -2.74 -4.94 -7.22
C THR A 235 -3.71 -5.73 -8.09
N SER A 236 -4.46 -5.05 -8.96
CA SER A 236 -5.38 -5.68 -9.90
C SER A 236 -4.80 -5.83 -11.31
N ALA A 237 -3.58 -5.34 -11.56
CA ALA A 237 -3.02 -5.21 -12.90
C ALA A 237 -2.13 -6.40 -13.27
N THR A 238 -2.42 -7.08 -14.39
CA THR A 238 -1.64 -8.24 -14.83
C THR A 238 -0.15 -7.95 -15.03
N SER A 239 0.20 -6.71 -15.42
CA SER A 239 1.58 -6.29 -15.60
C SER A 239 2.42 -6.28 -14.32
N ALA A 240 1.79 -6.23 -13.15
CA ALA A 240 2.47 -6.30 -11.85
C ALA A 240 2.51 -7.73 -11.27
N HIS A 241 1.94 -8.71 -11.98
CA HIS A 241 1.85 -10.09 -11.54
C HIS A 241 2.72 -11.00 -12.43
N GLY A 242 3.52 -11.86 -11.80
CA GLY A 242 4.51 -12.70 -12.46
C GLY A 242 5.86 -12.78 -11.74
N ALA A 243 5.94 -12.28 -10.50
CA ALA A 243 7.12 -12.39 -9.66
C ALA A 243 7.45 -13.85 -9.32
N GLY A 244 8.74 -14.14 -9.13
CA GLY A 244 9.22 -15.48 -8.79
C GLY A 244 8.78 -15.95 -7.40
N ASP A 245 8.69 -15.00 -6.45
CA ASP A 245 8.24 -15.24 -5.08
C ASP A 245 6.82 -14.68 -4.86
N PRO A 246 5.99 -15.36 -4.07
CA PRO A 246 4.66 -14.86 -3.75
C PRO A 246 4.72 -13.72 -2.73
N VAL A 247 3.64 -12.97 -2.58
CA VAL A 247 3.58 -11.80 -1.68
C VAL A 247 3.97 -12.14 -0.24
N TYR A 248 3.52 -13.27 0.32
CA TYR A 248 3.86 -13.63 1.71
C TYR A 248 5.36 -13.79 1.96
N VAL A 249 6.15 -14.09 0.91
CA VAL A 249 7.61 -14.20 0.97
C VAL A 249 8.24 -12.83 0.71
N SER A 250 7.87 -12.17 -0.39
CA SER A 250 8.51 -10.92 -0.81
C SER A 250 8.20 -9.72 0.10
N TYR A 251 7.08 -9.75 0.82
CA TYR A 251 6.65 -8.77 1.83
C TYR A 251 6.83 -9.27 3.27
N GLY A 252 7.72 -10.24 3.49
CA GLY A 252 7.96 -10.85 4.80
C GLY A 252 8.26 -9.84 5.93
N PRO A 253 9.15 -8.84 5.73
CA PRO A 253 9.41 -7.80 6.74
C PRO A 253 8.15 -6.99 7.10
N GLU A 254 7.39 -6.53 6.11
CA GLU A 254 6.15 -5.77 6.33
C GLU A 254 5.08 -6.62 7.04
N LEU A 255 4.92 -7.89 6.65
CA LEU A 255 3.97 -8.79 7.29
C LEU A 255 4.38 -9.11 8.73
N THR A 256 5.68 -9.26 8.99
CA THR A 256 6.22 -9.42 10.35
C THR A 256 5.94 -8.18 11.21
N GLU A 257 6.12 -6.97 10.68
CA GLU A 257 5.79 -5.73 11.38
C GLU A 257 4.27 -5.61 11.64
N LEU A 258 3.44 -6.06 10.69
CA LEU A 258 1.99 -5.97 10.79
C LEU A 258 1.36 -6.96 11.78
N MET A 259 1.96 -8.13 11.94
CA MET A 259 1.37 -9.28 12.63
C MET A 259 2.21 -9.81 13.80
N GLY A 260 3.44 -9.33 13.95
CA GLY A 260 4.43 -9.96 14.83
C GLY A 260 5.03 -11.23 14.21
N LYS A 261 6.18 -11.65 14.75
CA LYS A 261 6.93 -12.80 14.24
C LYS A 261 6.11 -14.09 14.27
N ASP A 262 5.47 -14.40 15.40
CA ASP A 262 4.77 -15.68 15.57
C ASP A 262 3.51 -15.74 14.67
N GLY A 263 2.81 -14.62 14.51
CA GLY A 263 1.70 -14.49 13.57
C GLY A 263 2.15 -14.65 12.11
N TYR A 264 3.29 -14.07 11.73
CA TYR A 264 3.87 -14.23 10.40
C TYR A 264 4.34 -15.68 10.14
N ASP A 265 5.04 -16.30 11.08
CA ASP A 265 5.48 -17.70 10.96
C ASP A 265 4.27 -18.63 10.73
N LYS A 266 3.16 -18.40 11.45
CA LYS A 266 1.93 -19.18 11.25
C LYS A 266 1.27 -18.91 9.89
N LEU A 267 1.30 -17.66 9.42
CA LEU A 267 0.82 -17.33 8.08
C LEU A 267 1.64 -18.04 6.99
N VAL A 268 2.97 -18.08 7.13
CA VAL A 268 3.88 -18.77 6.21
C VAL A 268 3.49 -20.24 6.06
N GLU A 269 3.30 -20.96 7.18
CA GLU A 269 2.86 -22.36 7.18
C GLU A 269 1.58 -22.55 6.35
N LEU A 270 0.55 -21.73 6.59
CA LEU A 270 -0.74 -21.82 5.91
C LEU A 270 -0.65 -21.47 4.41
N CYS A 271 0.20 -20.51 4.05
CA CYS A 271 0.49 -20.17 2.66
C CYS A 271 1.21 -21.31 1.94
N GLU A 272 2.20 -21.93 2.58
CA GLU A 272 2.93 -23.09 2.04
C GLU A 272 2.01 -24.30 1.86
N GLU A 273 1.17 -24.62 2.85
CA GLU A 273 0.16 -25.68 2.76
C GLU A 273 -0.79 -25.45 1.58
N ARG A 274 -1.28 -24.22 1.40
CA ARG A 274 -2.13 -23.86 0.26
C ARG A 274 -1.43 -24.10 -1.07
N LEU A 275 -0.19 -23.65 -1.20
CA LEU A 275 0.59 -23.82 -2.43
C LEU A 275 0.89 -25.30 -2.70
N ALA A 276 1.20 -26.08 -1.66
CA ALA A 276 1.46 -27.51 -1.76
C ALA A 276 0.20 -28.34 -2.09
N ALA A 277 -0.98 -27.87 -1.67
CA ALA A 277 -2.25 -28.52 -1.94
C ALA A 277 -2.74 -28.36 -3.40
N ALA A 278 -2.13 -27.46 -4.19
CA ALA A 278 -2.46 -27.29 -5.60
C ALA A 278 -2.19 -28.59 -6.38
N PRO A 279 -3.19 -29.22 -7.02
CA PRO A 279 -2.94 -30.38 -7.86
C PRO A 279 -2.00 -29.99 -8.99
N LYS A 280 -1.01 -30.85 -9.30
CA LYS A 280 -0.03 -30.58 -10.35
C LYS A 280 -0.74 -30.29 -11.67
N GLY A 281 -0.51 -29.10 -12.23
CA GLY A 281 -1.09 -28.66 -13.50
C GLY A 281 -2.53 -28.14 -13.41
N LEU A 282 -3.07 -27.93 -12.21
CA LEU A 282 -4.37 -27.26 -12.00
C LEU A 282 -4.18 -25.96 -11.20
N PRO A 283 -5.01 -24.93 -11.45
CA PRO A 283 -4.97 -23.70 -10.68
C PRO A 283 -5.43 -23.93 -9.23
N LEU A 284 -4.96 -23.08 -8.32
CA LEU A 284 -5.47 -22.99 -6.96
C LEU A 284 -6.98 -22.71 -6.94
N ILE A 285 -7.67 -23.13 -5.88
CA ILE A 285 -9.01 -22.63 -5.60
C ILE A 285 -8.91 -21.13 -5.33
N ALA A 286 -9.70 -20.33 -6.05
CA ALA A 286 -9.68 -18.87 -5.98
C ALA A 286 -8.26 -18.29 -6.20
N PRO A 287 -7.65 -18.47 -7.39
CA PRO A 287 -6.38 -17.82 -7.72
C PRO A 287 -6.61 -16.33 -7.95
N HIS A 288 -5.57 -15.51 -7.77
CA HIS A 288 -5.70 -14.08 -8.05
C HIS A 288 -5.90 -13.89 -9.56
N PRO A 289 -6.92 -13.15 -10.03
CA PRO A 289 -7.24 -13.08 -11.47
C PRO A 289 -6.17 -12.37 -12.31
N ALA A 290 -5.30 -11.60 -11.66
CA ALA A 290 -4.17 -10.95 -12.31
C ALA A 290 -2.92 -11.84 -12.41
N ASP A 291 -2.85 -12.95 -11.66
CA ASP A 291 -1.74 -13.89 -11.81
C ASP A 291 -1.77 -14.59 -13.18
N PRO A 292 -0.59 -14.96 -13.73
CA PRO A 292 -0.51 -15.83 -14.89
C PRO A 292 -1.25 -17.17 -14.64
N ALA A 293 -1.90 -17.68 -15.68
CA ALA A 293 -2.58 -18.98 -15.66
C ALA A 293 -1.62 -20.16 -15.65
#